data_AF-A0A354C5G1-F1
#
_entry.id   AF-A0A354C5G1-F1
#
_cell.length_a   1.000
_cell.length_b   1.000
_cell.length_c   1.000
_cell.angle_alpha   90.00
_cell.angle_beta   90.00
_cell.angle_gamma   90.00
#
_symmetry.space_group_name_H-M   'P 1'
#
loop_
_entity.id
_entity.type
_entity.pdbx_description
1 polymer ?
#
loop_
_entity_poly.entity_id
_entity_poly.type
_entity_poly.pdbx_seq_one_letter_code
_entity_poly.pdbx_strand_id
1 'polypeptide(L)'
;MKMNKSMDFASVPIEKLRWTCDPDSLGFEKTGECEQIRGIIGQERALAAIRMGLEISSPGYNIYASGLTGTGKTSTIKTLLGQLA
;
A
#
# COMPACT_ATOMS: atom_id res chain seq x y z
N MET A 1 -14.45 21.52 49.09
CA MET A 1 -14.28 20.65 47.90
C MET A 1 -14.85 21.39 46.70
N LYS A 2 -14.03 22.16 45.98
CA LYS A 2 -14.50 22.93 44.81
C LYS A 2 -14.27 22.08 43.56
N MET A 3 -15.36 21.59 42.98
CA MET A 3 -15.37 21.08 41.61
C MET A 3 -15.73 22.23 40.70
N ASN A 4 -14.78 22.72 39.90
CA ASN A 4 -15.07 23.74 38.90
C ASN A 4 -14.05 23.72 37.76
N LYS A 5 -14.37 22.93 36.72
CA LYS A 5 -14.27 23.40 35.32
C LYS A 5 -15.06 22.43 34.45
N SER A 6 -16.28 22.80 34.05
CA SER A 6 -16.87 22.22 32.85
C SER A 6 -15.95 22.64 31.70
N MET A 7 -15.22 21.67 31.13
CA MET A 7 -14.41 21.93 29.96
C MET A 7 -15.39 22.03 28.79
N ASP A 8 -15.70 23.25 28.39
CA ASP A 8 -16.44 23.55 27.17
C ASP A 8 -15.52 23.20 25.99
N PHE A 9 -15.56 21.94 25.55
CA PHE A 9 -14.88 21.52 24.34
C PHE A 9 -15.64 22.11 23.15
N ALA A 10 -14.94 22.83 22.28
CA ALA A 10 -15.50 23.22 21.00
C ALA A 10 -15.94 21.97 20.24
N SER A 11 -17.21 21.90 19.86
CA SER A 11 -17.73 20.80 19.06
C SER A 11 -17.03 20.78 17.70
N VAL A 12 -16.68 19.58 17.24
CA VAL A 12 -16.09 19.40 15.92
C VAL A 12 -17.24 19.43 14.90
N PRO A 13 -17.18 20.29 13.86
CA PRO A 13 -18.18 20.31 12.80
C PRO A 13 -18.31 18.94 12.11
N ILE A 14 -19.52 18.58 11.67
CA ILE A 14 -19.84 17.27 11.08
C ILE A 14 -18.94 16.95 9.88
N GLU A 15 -18.54 17.98 9.13
CA GLU A 15 -17.68 17.89 7.95
C GLU A 15 -16.24 17.43 8.29
N LYS A 16 -15.81 17.63 9.53
CA LYS A 16 -14.48 17.23 10.02
C LYS A 16 -14.46 15.89 10.75
N LEU A 17 -15.61 15.23 10.88
CA LEU A 17 -15.70 13.93 11.57
C LEU A 17 -15.23 12.76 10.71
N ARG A 18 -15.08 12.94 9.40
CA ARG A 18 -14.56 11.92 8.50
C ARG A 18 -13.74 12.54 7.38
N TRP A 19 -12.83 11.75 6.84
CA TRP A 19 -12.26 12.04 5.54
C TRP A 19 -13.29 11.77 4.44
N THR A 20 -13.30 12.63 3.41
CA THR A 20 -14.14 12.50 2.22
C THR A 20 -13.26 12.57 0.98
N CYS A 21 -13.41 11.58 0.10
CA CYS A 21 -12.87 11.65 -1.26
C CYS A 21 -13.85 12.43 -2.13
N ASP A 22 -13.36 13.40 -2.90
CA ASP A 22 -14.13 14.00 -4.00
C ASP A 22 -14.12 13.03 -5.19
N PRO A 23 -15.26 12.44 -5.59
CA PRO A 23 -15.30 11.47 -6.69
C PRO A 23 -14.83 12.08 -8.02
N ASP A 24 -15.09 13.37 -8.24
CA ASP A 24 -14.75 14.05 -9.49
C ASP A 24 -13.22 14.19 -9.66
N SER A 25 -12.47 14.10 -8.55
CA SER A 25 -11.00 14.10 -8.56
C SER A 25 -10.37 12.83 -9.12
N LEU A 26 -11.13 11.73 -9.25
CA LEU A 26 -10.63 10.43 -9.71
C LEU A 26 -10.56 10.31 -11.23
N GLY A 27 -11.34 11.12 -11.96
CA GLY A 27 -11.32 11.15 -13.43
C GLY A 27 -11.97 9.94 -14.12
N PHE A 28 -12.73 9.11 -13.41
CA PHE A 28 -13.50 7.99 -13.97
C PHE A 28 -14.81 7.79 -13.19
N GLU A 29 -15.85 7.25 -13.85
CA GLU A 29 -17.14 6.98 -13.19
C GLU A 29 -17.16 5.58 -12.57
N LYS A 30 -16.54 4.61 -13.24
CA LYS A 30 -16.53 3.20 -12.80
C LYS A 30 -15.12 2.66 -12.71
N THR A 31 -14.88 1.80 -11.72
CA THR A 31 -13.57 1.16 -11.53
C THR A 31 -13.12 0.31 -12.71
N GLY A 32 -14.03 -0.12 -13.59
CA GLY A 32 -13.70 -0.82 -14.84
C GLY A 32 -13.07 0.07 -15.92
N GLU A 33 -13.17 1.39 -15.80
CA GLU A 33 -12.52 2.37 -16.68
C GLU A 33 -11.08 2.68 -16.23
N CYS A 34 -10.74 2.33 -14.99
CA CYS A 34 -9.40 2.55 -14.45
C CYS A 34 -8.42 1.54 -15.05
N GLU A 35 -7.25 2.02 -15.47
CA GLU A 35 -6.19 1.14 -15.95
C GLU A 35 -5.72 0.22 -14.83
N GLN A 36 -5.64 -1.08 -15.14
CA GLN A 36 -5.16 -2.04 -14.17
C GLN A 36 -3.68 -1.80 -13.88
N ILE A 37 -3.38 -1.47 -12.62
CA ILE A 37 -2.00 -1.33 -12.15
C ILE A 37 -1.30 -2.68 -12.31
N ARG A 38 -0.19 -2.68 -13.07
CA ARG A 38 0.72 -3.82 -13.18
C ARG A 38 1.79 -3.70 -12.10
N GLY A 39 1.85 -4.68 -11.20
CA GLY A 39 2.86 -4.74 -10.15
C GLY A 39 2.28 -4.60 -8.74
N ILE A 40 3.13 -4.19 -7.80
CA ILE A 40 2.78 -4.01 -6.39
C ILE A 40 2.86 -2.53 -6.01
N ILE A 41 1.91 -2.07 -5.19
CA ILE A 41 1.80 -0.67 -4.77
C ILE A 41 2.64 -0.45 -3.50
N GLY A 42 3.45 0.62 -3.48
CA GLY A 42 4.14 1.12 -2.29
C GLY A 42 5.24 0.20 -1.72
N GLN A 43 5.81 -0.66 -2.56
CA GLN A 43 6.79 -1.69 -2.16
C GLN A 43 8.06 -1.63 -3.01
N GLU A 44 8.49 -0.42 -3.36
CA GLU A 44 9.63 -0.12 -4.25
C GLU A 44 10.92 -0.77 -3.74
N ARG A 45 11.17 -0.70 -2.42
CA ARG A 45 12.34 -1.33 -1.79
C ARG A 45 12.33 -2.85 -1.93
N ALA A 46 11.17 -3.49 -1.81
CA ALA A 46 11.04 -4.93 -1.96
C ALA A 46 11.32 -5.35 -3.42
N LEU A 47 10.80 -4.57 -4.38
CA LEU A 47 11.07 -4.79 -5.80
C LEU A 47 12.56 -4.69 -6.13
N ALA A 48 13.25 -3.67 -5.63
CA ALA A 48 14.68 -3.48 -5.84
C ALA A 48 15.52 -4.65 -5.28
N ALA A 49 15.20 -5.10 -4.05
CA ALA A 49 15.89 -6.21 -3.42
C ALA A 49 15.70 -7.53 -4.18
N ILE A 50 14.49 -7.79 -4.70
CA ILE A 50 14.23 -9.00 -5.50
C ILE A 50 15.01 -8.95 -6.81
N ARG A 51 15.00 -7.81 -7.54
CA ARG A 51 15.76 -7.66 -8.79
C ARG A 51 17.25 -7.90 -8.57
N MET A 52 17.83 -7.24 -7.56
CA MET A 52 19.23 -7.44 -7.20
C MET A 52 19.54 -8.91 -6.90
N GLY A 53 18.70 -9.58 -6.11
CA GLY A 53 18.90 -11.00 -5.77
C GLY A 53 18.83 -11.93 -6.98
N LEU A 54 17.99 -11.60 -7.98
CA LEU A 54 17.84 -12.38 -9.21
C LEU A 54 18.99 -12.17 -10.22
N GLU A 55 19.71 -11.06 -10.15
CA GLU A 55 20.91 -10.81 -10.96
C GLU A 55 22.12 -11.65 -10.49
N ILE A 56 22.09 -12.19 -9.27
CA ILE A 56 23.19 -12.99 -8.72
C ILE A 56 23.12 -14.41 -9.26
N SER A 57 24.01 -14.74 -10.21
CA SER A 57 24.11 -16.09 -10.81
C SER A 57 24.96 -17.09 -10.02
N SER A 58 25.28 -16.80 -8.76
CA SER A 58 26.09 -17.69 -7.92
C SER A 58 25.23 -18.72 -7.20
N PRO A 59 25.59 -20.01 -7.23
CA PRO A 59 24.94 -21.03 -6.40
C PRO A 59 24.97 -20.66 -4.91
N GLY A 60 23.91 -21.03 -4.18
CA GLY A 60 23.81 -20.81 -2.73
C GLY A 60 23.21 -19.47 -2.31
N TYR A 61 22.91 -18.56 -3.24
CA TYR A 61 22.20 -17.32 -2.95
C TYR A 61 20.69 -17.55 -2.92
N ASN A 62 20.05 -17.15 -1.82
CA ASN A 62 18.62 -17.32 -1.60
C ASN A 62 17.99 -15.98 -1.21
N ILE A 63 16.72 -15.79 -1.60
CA ILE A 63 15.91 -14.62 -1.22
C ILE A 63 14.90 -15.06 -0.16
N TYR A 64 14.86 -14.34 0.97
CA TYR A 64 13.83 -14.50 1.99
C TYR A 64 12.91 -13.28 1.99
N ALA A 65 11.58 -13.51 1.94
CA ALA A 65 10.59 -12.46 1.91
C ALA A 65 9.70 -12.48 3.17
N SER A 66 9.69 -11.37 3.90
CA SER A 66 8.90 -11.19 5.13
C SER A 66 7.92 -10.01 5.02
N GLY A 67 6.95 -9.97 5.93
CA GLY A 67 5.92 -8.93 5.99
C GLY A 67 4.56 -9.50 6.38
N LEU A 68 3.60 -8.61 6.64
CA LEU A 68 2.25 -8.98 7.08
C LEU A 68 1.56 -9.93 6.10
N THR A 69 0.67 -10.77 6.60
CA THR A 69 -0.17 -11.63 5.78
C THR A 69 -1.10 -10.76 4.91
N GLY A 70 -1.38 -11.21 3.68
CA GLY A 70 -2.24 -10.46 2.74
C GLY A 70 -1.55 -9.35 1.94
N THR A 71 -0.26 -9.09 2.16
CA THR A 71 0.48 -8.04 1.42
C THR A 71 1.00 -8.45 0.03
N GLY A 72 0.48 -9.54 -0.54
CA GLY A 72 0.82 -9.94 -1.91
C GLY A 72 2.26 -10.43 -2.15
N LYS A 73 3.01 -10.83 -1.10
CA LYS A 73 4.41 -11.29 -1.20
C LYS A 73 4.62 -12.35 -2.29
N THR A 74 3.86 -13.45 -2.22
CA THR A 74 3.98 -14.57 -3.16
C THR A 74 3.58 -14.17 -4.58
N SER A 75 2.48 -13.42 -4.73
CA SER A 75 2.01 -12.95 -6.03
C SER A 75 3.07 -12.07 -6.70
N THR A 76 3.69 -11.16 -5.96
CA THR A 76 4.74 -10.27 -6.46
C THR A 76 5.96 -11.03 -6.95
N ILE A 77 6.45 -12.00 -6.16
CA ILE A 77 7.60 -12.83 -6.54
C ILE A 77 7.29 -13.61 -7.81
N LYS A 78 6.11 -14.25 -7.91
CA LYS A 78 5.70 -15.00 -9.10
C LYS A 78 5.61 -14.11 -10.35
N THR A 79 5.02 -12.93 -10.22
CA THR A 79 4.92 -11.98 -11.35
C THR A 79 6.30 -11.54 -11.83
N LEU A 80 7.23 -11.21 -10.93
CA LEU A 80 8.60 -10.82 -11.30
C LEU A 80 9.36 -11.96 -11.98
N LEU A 81 9.27 -13.19 -11.46
CA LEU A 81 9.91 -14.35 -12.07
C LEU A 81 9.37 -14.62 -13.48
N GLY A 82 8.06 -14.48 -13.69
CA GLY A 82 7.45 -14.64 -15.01
C GLY A 82 7.83 -13.58 -16.04
N GLN A 83 8.35 -12.41 -15.62
CA GLN A 83 8.84 -11.36 -16.52
C GLN A 83 10.28 -11.57 -16.99
N LEU A 84 11.05 -12.42 -16.31
CA LEU A 84 12.45 -12.70 -16.62
C LEU A 84 12.62 -13.93 -17.53
N ALA A 85 11.53 -14.65 -17.81
CA ALA A 85 11.49 -15.85 -18.64
C ALA A 85 11.30 -15.54 -20.12
#